data_AF-A0A4R7TFZ9-F1
#
_entry.id   AF-A0A4R7TFZ9-F1
#
_cell.length_a   1.000
_cell.length_b   1.000
_cell.length_c   1.000
_cell.angle_alpha   90.00
_cell.angle_beta   90.00
_cell.angle_gamma   90.00
#
_symmetry.space_group_name_H-M   'P 1'
#
loop_
_entity.id
_entity.type
_entity.pdbx_description
1 polymer ?
#
loop_
_entity_poly.entity_id
_entity_poly.type
_entity_poly.pdbx_seq_one_letter_code
_entity_poly.pdbx_strand_id
1 'polypeptide(L)'
;MEARTEIRLQLSPQEVTALAALAEGVAGICESPVTEEQAVVAALELALRRLLDDFEVPDPAARERVQVAHEELRRGWTRGSASL
;
A
#
# COMPACT_ATOMS: atom_id res chain seq x y z
N MET A 1 15.26 -4.67 -16.09
CA MET A 1 14.32 -5.78 -15.88
C MET A 1 14.01 -5.79 -14.40
N GLU A 2 12.91 -5.15 -13.98
CA GLU A 2 12.54 -5.13 -12.57
C GLU A 2 12.12 -6.54 -12.15
N ALA A 3 12.88 -7.14 -11.23
CA ALA A 3 12.54 -8.42 -10.64
C ALA A 3 11.33 -8.22 -9.73
N ARG A 4 10.12 -8.48 -10.24
CA ARG A 4 8.93 -8.53 -9.40
C ARG A 4 8.97 -9.81 -8.57
N THR A 5 8.67 -9.70 -7.28
CA THR A 5 8.47 -10.85 -6.39
C THR A 5 6.99 -11.20 -6.38
N GLU A 6 6.63 -12.43 -6.75
CA GLU A 6 5.24 -12.91 -6.65
C GLU A 6 4.94 -13.30 -5.20
N ILE A 7 3.87 -12.74 -4.64
CA ILE A 7 3.33 -13.13 -3.34
C ILE A 7 1.93 -13.69 -3.57
N ARG A 8 1.66 -14.89 -3.05
CA ARG A 8 0.32 -15.51 -3.06
C ARG A 8 -0.36 -15.31 -1.73
N LEU A 9 -1.51 -14.64 -1.74
CA LEU A 9 -2.34 -14.42 -0.56
C LEU A 9 -3.52 -15.38 -0.60
N GLN A 10 -3.85 -15.96 0.55
CA GLN A 10 -5.12 -16.65 0.76
C GLN A 10 -6.03 -15.71 1.54
N LEU A 11 -7.13 -15.30 0.91
CA LEU A 11 -8.10 -14.39 1.48
C LEU A 11 -9.42 -15.11 1.71
N SER A 12 -10.06 -14.82 2.83
CA SER A 12 -11.45 -15.16 3.08
C SER A 12 -12.37 -14.41 2.10
N PRO A 13 -13.61 -14.89 1.88
CA PRO A 13 -14.59 -14.19 1.04
C PRO A 13 -14.84 -12.73 1.46
N GLN A 14 -14.77 -12.45 2.76
CA GLN A 14 -14.94 -11.11 3.31
C GLN A 14 -13.75 -10.20 2.95
N GLU A 15 -12.53 -10.71 3.04
CA GLU A 15 -11.32 -9.97 2.67
C GLU A 15 -11.25 -9.70 1.17
N VAL A 16 -11.71 -10.64 0.33
CA VAL A 16 -11.86 -10.40 -1.13
C VAL A 16 -12.84 -9.27 -1.39
N THR A 17 -13.99 -9.25 -0.69
CA THR A 17 -14.97 -8.17 -0.82
C THR A 17 -14.39 -6.83 -0.38
N ALA A 18 -13.63 -6.80 0.71
CA ALA A 18 -12.97 -5.59 1.18
C ALA A 18 -11.90 -5.08 0.19
N LEU A 19 -11.14 -5.99 -0.44
CA LEU A 19 -10.15 -5.64 -1.46
C LEU A 19 -10.80 -5.04 -2.71
N ALA A 20 -11.94 -5.60 -3.17
CA ALA A 20 -12.70 -5.05 -4.28
C ALA A 20 -13.20 -3.63 -3.97
N ALA A 21 -13.79 -3.43 -2.78
CA ALA A 21 -14.25 -2.11 -2.35
C ALA A 21 -13.11 -1.08 -2.24
N LEU A 22 -11.92 -1.51 -1.79
CA LEU A 22 -10.74 -0.67 -1.76
C LEU A 22 -10.29 -0.28 -3.17
N ALA A 23 -10.24 -1.23 -4.10
CA ALA A 23 -9.87 -0.96 -5.50
C ALA A 23 -10.83 0.06 -6.14
N GLU A 24 -12.14 -0.06 -5.90
CA GLU A 24 -13.13 0.92 -6.34
C GLU A 24 -12.91 2.31 -5.74
N GLY A 25 -12.68 2.39 -4.42
CA GLY A 25 -12.42 3.65 -3.75
C GLY A 25 -11.16 4.35 -4.26
N VAL A 26 -10.05 3.62 -4.41
CA VAL A 26 -8.79 4.15 -4.94
C VAL A 26 -8.94 4.54 -6.41
N ALA A 27 -9.70 3.78 -7.21
CA ALA A 27 -9.99 4.16 -8.59
C ALA A 27 -10.75 5.49 -8.67
N GLY A 28 -11.71 5.72 -7.76
CA GLY A 28 -12.43 6.99 -7.65
C GLY A 28 -11.51 8.18 -7.33
N ILE A 29 -10.54 7.99 -6.43
CA ILE A 29 -9.56 9.04 -6.07
C ILE A 29 -8.56 9.30 -7.21
N CYS A 30 -8.09 8.23 -7.86
CA CYS A 30 -7.13 8.33 -8.96
C CYS A 30 -7.76 8.80 -10.28
N GLU A 31 -9.09 8.88 -10.36
CA GLU A 31 -9.86 9.09 -11.59
C GLU A 31 -9.42 8.15 -12.72
N SER A 32 -9.03 6.92 -12.37
CA SER A 32 -8.43 5.95 -13.30
C SER A 32 -8.71 4.53 -12.82
N PRO A 33 -8.82 3.54 -13.74
CA PRO A 33 -8.91 2.14 -13.33
C PRO A 33 -7.71 1.72 -12.48
N VAL A 34 -8.00 1.01 -11.39
CA VAL A 34 -7.04 0.47 -10.43
C VAL A 34 -7.23 -1.03 -10.34
N THR A 35 -6.15 -1.78 -10.43
CA THR A 35 -6.17 -3.24 -10.23
C THR A 35 -6.16 -3.59 -8.75
N GLU A 36 -6.56 -4.81 -8.40
CA GLU A 36 -6.44 -5.32 -7.02
C GLU A 36 -4.99 -5.26 -6.51
N GLU A 37 -4.00 -5.58 -7.35
CA GLU A 37 -2.57 -5.44 -7.02
C GLU A 37 -2.22 -4.00 -6.63
N GLN A 38 -2.69 -3.02 -7.39
CA GLN A 38 -2.48 -1.60 -7.09
C GLN A 38 -3.20 -1.16 -5.81
N ALA A 39 -4.39 -1.70 -5.55
CA ALA A 39 -5.14 -1.45 -4.33
C ALA A 39 -4.40 -2.02 -3.09
N VAL A 40 -3.82 -3.22 -3.20
CA VAL A 40 -2.97 -3.78 -2.14
C VAL A 40 -1.74 -2.90 -1.89
N VAL A 41 -1.08 -2.42 -2.95
CA VAL A 41 0.07 -1.50 -2.81
C VAL A 41 -0.34 -0.21 -2.08
N ALA A 42 -1.49 0.36 -2.42
CA ALA A 42 -2.03 1.54 -1.73
C ALA A 42 -2.36 1.25 -0.24
N ALA A 43 -2.92 0.07 0.07
CA ALA A 43 -3.15 -0.36 1.45
C ALA A 43 -1.85 -0.48 2.25
N LEU A 44 -0.79 -1.02 1.63
CA LEU A 44 0.52 -1.14 2.27
C LEU A 44 1.13 0.22 2.56
N GLU A 45 1.06 1.18 1.63
CA GLU A 45 1.53 2.54 1.86
C GLU A 45 0.79 3.17 3.05
N LEU A 46 -0.55 3.07 3.06
CA LEU A 46 -1.36 3.61 4.15
C LEU A 46 -0.99 2.96 5.49
N ALA A 47 -0.83 1.64 5.54
CA ALA A 47 -0.47 0.93 6.76
C ALA A 47 0.91 1.38 7.29
N LEU A 48 1.91 1.52 6.40
CA LEU A 48 3.24 2.02 6.77
C LEU A 48 3.18 3.46 7.29
N ARG A 49 2.42 4.33 6.63
CA ARG A 49 2.22 5.71 7.08
C ARG A 49 1.56 5.77 8.46
N ARG A 50 0.50 4.99 8.69
CA ARG A 50 -0.15 4.94 10.01
C ARG A 50 0.80 4.45 11.11
N LEU A 51 1.66 3.48 10.83
CA LEU A 51 2.71 3.05 11.77
C LEU A 51 3.69 4.18 12.14
N LEU A 52 3.95 5.14 11.24
CA LEU A 52 4.84 6.26 11.50
C LEU A 52 4.15 7.43 12.21
N ASP A 53 2.92 7.72 11.79
CA ASP A 53 2.14 8.91 12.16
C ASP A 53 1.28 8.69 13.41
N ASP A 54 0.57 7.56 13.48
CA ASP A 54 -0.44 7.29 14.51
C ASP A 54 0.09 6.42 15.66
N PHE A 55 1.14 5.63 15.41
CA PHE A 55 1.66 4.66 16.36
C PHE A 55 3.11 4.97 16.76
N GLU A 56 3.40 4.76 18.05
CA GLU A 56 4.77 4.79 18.55
C GLU A 56 5.41 3.42 18.31
N VAL A 57 6.22 3.30 17.25
CA VAL A 57 7.07 2.12 17.02
C VAL A 57 8.21 2.17 18.07
N PRO A 58 8.22 1.29 19.09
CA PRO A 58 9.09 1.48 20.25
C PRO A 58 10.56 1.20 19.95
N ASP A 59 10.83 0.30 18.99
CA ASP A 59 12.18 0.01 18.50
C ASP A 59 12.59 1.04 17.43
N PRO A 60 13.60 1.90 17.70
CA PRO A 60 14.05 2.89 16.74
C PRO A 60 14.53 2.27 15.42
N ALA A 61 15.15 1.09 15.46
CA ALA A 61 15.61 0.40 14.25
C ALA A 61 14.44 -0.13 13.42
N ALA A 62 13.36 -0.59 14.06
CA ALA A 62 12.12 -0.95 13.37
C ALA A 62 11.44 0.28 12.75
N ARG A 63 11.42 1.41 13.47
CA ARG A 63 10.86 2.67 12.96
C ARG A 63 11.61 3.14 11.72
N GLU A 64 12.94 3.11 11.75
CA GLU A 64 13.78 3.45 10.59
C GLU A 64 13.49 2.53 9.39
N ARG A 65 13.39 1.21 9.61
CA ARG A 65 13.01 0.27 8.55
C ARG A 65 11.65 0.57 7.93
N VAL A 66 10.65 0.90 8.75
CA VAL A 66 9.30 1.28 8.26
C VAL A 66 9.37 2.57 7.45
N GLN A 67 10.14 3.56 7.92
CA GLN A 67 10.32 4.82 7.20
C GLN A 67 10.96 4.60 5.83
N VAL A 68 12.07 3.86 5.77
CA VAL A 68 12.76 3.54 4.51
C VAL A 68 11.82 2.79 3.57
N ALA A 69 11.10 1.77 4.05
CA ALA A 69 10.16 1.02 3.24
C ALA A 69 9.03 1.89 2.67
N HIS A 70 8.48 2.80 3.48
CA HIS A 70 7.45 3.76 3.03
C HIS A 70 7.99 4.70 1.94
N GLU A 71 9.19 5.24 2.12
CA GLU A 71 9.83 6.12 1.14
C GLU A 71 10.14 5.38 -0.17
N GLU A 72 10.66 4.15 -0.11
CA GLU A 72 10.94 3.32 -1.27
C GLU A 72 9.66 2.97 -2.05
N LEU A 73 8.59 2.61 -1.33
CA LEU A 73 7.30 2.31 -1.93
C LEU A 73 6.73 3.52 -2.69
N ARG A 74 6.80 4.72 -2.10
CA ARG A 74 6.39 5.97 -2.74
C ARG A 74 7.22 6.32 -3.97
N ARG A 75 8.53 6.06 -3.95
CA ARG A 75 9.42 6.29 -5.11
C ARG A 75 9.09 5.36 -6.28
N GLY A 76 8.70 4.12 -6.00
CA GLY A 76 8.32 3.14 -7.02
C GLY A 76 6.97 3.40 -7.68
N TRP A 77 6.11 4.24 -7.07
CA TRP A 77 4.79 4.53 -7.61
C TRP A 77 4.91 5.50 -8.79
N THR A 78 4.84 4.97 -10.01
CA THR A 78 5.08 5.69 -11.27
C THR A 78 3.98 6.70 -11.67
N ARG A 79 3.03 7.03 -10.78
CA ARG A 79 1.92 7.96 -11.05
C ARG A 79 1.97 9.14 -10.08
N GLY A 80 2.69 10.18 -10.48
CA GLY A 80 2.94 11.41 -9.71
C GLY A 80 1.75 12.34 -9.49
N SER A 81 0.64 11.91 -8.89
CA SER A 81 -0.42 12.86 -8.51
C SER A 81 -1.46 12.39 -7.48
N ALA A 82 -1.55 11.10 -7.15
CA ALA A 82 -2.47 10.64 -6.11
C ALA A 82 -1.69 10.31 -4.83
N SER A 83 -1.41 11.33 -4.02
CA SER A 83 -1.12 11.08 -2.59
C SER A 83 -2.44 10.82 -1.88
N LEU A 84 -2.58 9.64 -1.27
CA LEU A 84 -3.63 9.35 -0.29
C LEU A 84 -3.43 10.17 1.00
#